data_AF-A0A183I8T1-F1
#
_entry.id   AF-A0A183I8T1-F1
#
_cell.length_a   1.000
_cell.length_b   1.000
_cell.length_c   1.000
_cell.angle_alpha   90.00
_cell.angle_beta   90.00
_cell.angle_gamma   90.00
#
_symmetry.space_group_name_H-M   'P 1'
#
loop_
_entity.id
_entity.type
_entity.pdbx_description
1 polymer ?
#
loop_
_entity_poly.entity_id
_entity_poly.type
_entity_poly.pdbx_seq_one_letter_code
_entity_poly.pdbx_strand_id
1 'polypeptide(L)'
;MSKFYLDPAWILIIVGAVTFIIGFSGCVGALRENTCLLASYSVLLSVLLMAELSVGILGFVFSDWVKQQLEAELDDMIIYYRDDPDLQGVIDWIQMDWLHCCGIHGPDDWDMNIYFNSSSEALGSPEAGGVPFSCCIYAKMNGLINYFCGHRARRKPIPSDIIYNNGCLDRATDWFKKNLIVVGSLAVGLAVLEITT
;
A
#
# COMPACT_ATOMS: atom_id res chain seq x y z
N MET A 1 7.23 21.29 2.30
CA MET A 1 6.57 21.17 0.98
C MET A 1 5.65 19.98 1.08
N SER A 2 4.35 20.19 1.04
CA SER A 2 3.36 19.11 1.09
C SER A 2 3.63 18.14 -0.07
N LYS A 3 3.96 16.89 0.25
CA LYS A 3 4.19 15.81 -0.72
C LYS A 3 2.85 15.33 -1.29
N PHE A 4 2.05 16.24 -1.86
CA PHE A 4 0.75 15.95 -2.48
C PHE A 4 0.84 14.85 -3.54
N TYR A 5 1.99 14.66 -4.19
CA TYR A 5 2.21 13.63 -5.19
C TYR A 5 2.35 12.20 -4.63
N LEU A 6 2.56 12.04 -3.32
CA LEU A 6 2.68 10.72 -2.67
C LEU A 6 1.36 10.23 -2.08
N ASP A 7 0.30 11.03 -2.13
CA ASP A 7 -1.02 10.61 -1.67
C ASP A 7 -1.60 9.57 -2.66
N PRO A 8 -1.88 8.33 -2.20
CA PRO A 8 -2.50 7.29 -3.02
C PRO A 8 -3.78 7.73 -3.73
N ALA A 9 -4.48 8.75 -3.21
CA ALA A 9 -5.68 9.31 -3.82
C ALA A 9 -5.46 9.83 -5.24
N TRP A 10 -4.31 10.43 -5.54
CA TRP A 10 -4.04 10.94 -6.90
C TRP A 10 -3.96 9.83 -7.93
N ILE A 11 -3.37 8.69 -7.57
CA ILE A 11 -3.30 7.51 -8.44
C ILE A 11 -4.73 7.03 -8.74
N LEU A 12 -5.59 6.94 -7.72
CA LEU A 12 -6.99 6.54 -7.88
C LEU A 12 -7.77 7.51 -8.78
N ILE A 13 -7.56 8.81 -8.66
CA ILE A 13 -8.20 9.83 -9.50
C ILE A 13 -7.78 9.66 -10.96
N ILE A 14 -6.49 9.49 -11.23
CA ILE A 14 -5.95 9.33 -12.60
C ILE A 14 -6.51 8.05 -13.23
N VAL A 15 -6.45 6.92 -12.52
CA VAL A 15 -6.99 5.64 -13.00
C VAL A 15 -8.49 5.72 -13.26
N GLY A 16 -9.25 6.36 -12.36
CA GLY A 16 -10.69 6.59 -12.51
C GLY A 16 -11.03 7.46 -13.74
N ALA A 17 -10.26 8.51 -13.99
CA ALA A 17 -10.47 9.39 -15.14
C ALA A 17 -10.18 8.65 -16.47
N VAL A 18 -9.07 7.90 -16.55
CA VAL A 18 -8.71 7.12 -17.74
C VAL A 18 -9.76 6.04 -18.04
N THR A 19 -10.17 5.28 -17.03
CA THR A 19 -11.20 4.24 -17.17
C THR A 19 -12.55 4.82 -17.60
N PHE A 20 -12.93 6.00 -17.08
CA PHE A 20 -14.13 6.71 -17.52
C PHE A 20 -14.07 7.12 -19.00
N ILE A 21 -12.95 7.68 -19.47
CA ILE A 21 -12.79 8.10 -20.88
C ILE A 21 -12.89 6.89 -21.83
N ILE A 22 -12.25 5.78 -21.47
CA ILE A 22 -12.29 4.54 -22.24
C ILE A 22 -13.72 3.99 -22.29
N GLY A 23 -14.37 3.88 -21.13
CA GLY A 23 -15.75 3.41 -21.04
C GLY A 23 -16.72 4.29 -21.81
N PHE A 24 -16.59 5.62 -21.71
CA PHE A 24 -17.41 6.56 -22.46
C PHE A 24 -17.23 6.40 -23.97
N SER A 25 -15.98 6.32 -24.43
CA SER A 25 -15.65 6.19 -25.86
C SER A 25 -16.18 4.88 -26.45
N GLY A 26 -16.02 3.77 -25.73
CA GLY A 26 -16.54 2.47 -26.13
C GLY A 26 -18.07 2.43 -26.16
N CYS A 27 -18.73 2.82 -25.06
CA CYS A 27 -20.19 2.79 -24.94
C CYS A 27 -20.88 3.71 -25.95
N VAL A 28 -20.46 4.98 -26.04
CA VAL A 28 -21.08 5.95 -26.96
C VAL A 28 -20.70 5.66 -28.40
N GLY A 29 -19.46 5.21 -28.66
CA GLY A 29 -19.01 4.80 -29.97
C GLY A 29 -19.86 3.67 -30.56
N ALA A 30 -20.15 2.64 -29.77
CA ALA A 30 -21.04 1.55 -30.16
C ALA A 30 -22.49 1.99 -30.36
N LEU A 31 -23.06 2.75 -29.41
CA LEU A 31 -24.46 3.19 -29.47
C LEU A 31 -24.76 4.15 -30.63
N ARG A 32 -23.80 5.00 -31.00
CA ARG A 32 -23.95 5.99 -32.07
C ARG A 32 -23.38 5.52 -33.41
N GLU A 33 -22.86 4.29 -33.47
CA GLU A 33 -22.16 3.74 -34.62
C GLU A 33 -21.05 4.69 -35.14
N ASN A 34 -20.39 5.39 -34.21
CA ASN A 34 -19.40 6.40 -34.52
C ASN A 34 -18.01 5.75 -34.60
N THR A 35 -17.55 5.55 -35.83
CA THR A 35 -16.26 4.91 -36.13
C THR A 35 -15.06 5.65 -35.54
N CYS A 36 -15.12 6.97 -35.39
CA CYS A 36 -14.04 7.76 -34.78
C CYS A 36 -13.92 7.48 -33.28
N LEU A 37 -15.04 7.43 -32.56
CA LEU A 37 -15.06 7.09 -31.13
C LEU A 37 -14.64 5.64 -30.90
N LEU A 38 -15.10 4.72 -31.74
CA LEU A 38 -14.70 3.31 -31.65
C LEU A 38 -13.20 3.12 -31.97
N ALA A 39 -12.67 3.86 -32.94
CA ALA A 39 -11.23 3.88 -33.21
C ALA A 39 -10.43 4.44 -32.03
N SER A 40 -10.89 5.53 -31.39
CA SER A 40 -10.23 6.06 -30.19
C SER A 40 -10.23 5.06 -29.03
N TYR A 41 -11.33 4.32 -28.85
CA TYR A 41 -11.42 3.26 -27.85
C TYR A 41 -10.37 2.17 -28.09
N SER A 42 -10.28 1.66 -29.33
CA SER A 42 -9.31 0.63 -29.71
C SER A 42 -7.86 1.09 -29.55
N VAL A 43 -7.55 2.35 -29.92
CA VAL A 43 -6.22 2.92 -29.74
C VAL A 43 -5.87 3.06 -28.25
N LEU A 44 -6.80 3.53 -27.42
CA LEU A 44 -6.58 3.67 -25.98
C LEU A 44 -6.32 2.31 -25.30
N LEU A 45 -7.10 1.28 -25.63
CA LEU A 45 -6.85 -0.09 -25.13
C LEU A 45 -5.50 -0.62 -25.59
N SER A 46 -5.15 -0.41 -26.87
CA SER A 46 -3.84 -0.85 -27.39
C SER A 46 -2.67 -0.20 -26.66
N VAL A 47 -2.80 1.08 -26.30
CA VAL A 47 -1.79 1.80 -25.51
C VAL A 47 -1.72 1.26 -24.09
N LEU A 48 -2.86 0.94 -23.46
CA LEU A 48 -2.89 0.34 -22.14
C LEU A 48 -2.23 -1.04 -22.11
N LEU A 49 -2.54 -1.91 -23.08
CA LEU A 49 -1.94 -3.23 -23.18
C LEU A 49 -0.41 -3.15 -23.32
N MET A 50 0.09 -2.23 -24.15
CA MET A 50 1.53 -1.99 -24.27
C MET A 50 2.14 -1.48 -22.95
N ALA A 51 1.43 -0.63 -22.22
CA ALA A 51 1.87 -0.16 -20.91
C ALA A 51 1.89 -1.29 -19.88
N GLU A 52 0.86 -2.14 -19.81
CA GLU A 52 0.78 -3.29 -18.90
C GLU A 52 1.92 -4.28 -19.17
N LEU A 53 2.16 -4.62 -20.43
CA LEU A 53 3.29 -5.48 -20.82
C LEU A 53 4.64 -4.85 -20.44
N SER A 54 4.80 -3.55 -20.67
CA SER A 54 6.03 -2.83 -20.30
C SER A 54 6.25 -2.85 -18.79
N VAL A 55 5.22 -2.55 -18.00
CA VAL A 55 5.27 -2.58 -16.53
C VAL A 55 5.55 -3.99 -16.02
N GLY A 56 4.91 -5.01 -16.59
CA GLY A 56 5.14 -6.42 -16.24
C GLY A 56 6.59 -6.86 -16.52
N ILE A 57 7.12 -6.53 -17.70
CA ILE A 57 8.51 -6.86 -18.07
C ILE A 57 9.49 -6.10 -17.18
N LEU A 58 9.33 -4.78 -17.05
CA LEU A 58 10.24 -3.95 -16.24
C LEU A 58 10.18 -4.34 -14.76
N GLY A 59 8.99 -4.60 -14.22
CA GLY A 59 8.82 -5.05 -12.85
C GLY A 59 9.48 -6.40 -12.57
N PHE A 60 9.47 -7.31 -13.57
CA PHE A 60 10.17 -8.58 -13.45
C PHE A 60 11.70 -8.42 -13.54
N VAL A 61 12.19 -7.69 -14.55
CA VAL A 61 13.63 -7.50 -14.81
C VAL A 61 14.29 -6.68 -13.71
N PHE A 62 13.64 -5.61 -13.25
CA PHE A 62 14.17 -4.68 -12.25
C PHE A 62 13.55 -4.90 -10.86
N SER A 63 13.14 -6.13 -10.56
CA SER A 63 12.44 -6.45 -9.30
C SER A 63 13.20 -6.02 -8.04
N ASP A 64 14.52 -6.14 -8.02
CA ASP A 64 15.32 -5.72 -6.86
C ASP A 64 15.43 -4.21 -6.73
N TRP A 65 15.50 -3.47 -7.84
CA TRP A 65 15.45 -2.00 -7.81
C TRP A 65 14.07 -1.50 -7.37
N VAL A 66 13.00 -2.15 -7.82
CA VAL A 66 11.63 -1.85 -7.37
C VAL A 66 11.48 -2.07 -5.86
N LYS A 67 12.04 -3.18 -5.32
CA LYS A 67 12.03 -3.42 -3.86
C LYS A 67 12.76 -2.31 -3.10
N GLN A 68 13.94 -1.89 -3.56
CA GLN A 68 14.71 -0.83 -2.91
C GLN A 68 13.95 0.51 -2.91
N GLN A 69 13.34 0.87 -4.04
CA GLN A 69 12.53 2.08 -4.10
C GLN A 69 11.31 1.98 -3.18
N LEU A 70 10.66 0.82 -3.14
CA LEU A 70 9.53 0.57 -2.25
C LEU A 70 9.94 0.67 -0.77
N GLU A 71 11.07 0.09 -0.38
CA GLU A 71 11.61 0.19 0.99
C GLU A 71 11.82 1.65 1.40
N ALA A 72 12.43 2.47 0.53
CA ALA A 72 12.65 3.89 0.81
C ALA A 72 11.34 4.68 0.97
N GLU A 73 10.32 4.39 0.16
CA GLU A 73 9.00 5.00 0.31
C GLU A 73 8.30 4.54 1.60
N LEU A 74 8.45 3.27 1.96
CA LEU A 74 7.90 2.72 3.21
C LEU A 74 8.57 3.32 4.45
N ASP A 75 9.88 3.58 4.40
CA ASP A 75 10.62 4.28 5.48
C ASP A 75 10.02 5.67 5.71
N ASP A 76 9.78 6.42 4.64
CA ASP A 76 9.11 7.72 4.68
C ASP A 76 7.72 7.60 5.33
N MET A 77 6.96 6.54 5.03
CA MET A 77 5.65 6.31 5.66
C MET A 77 5.74 6.19 7.19
N ILE A 78 6.75 5.50 7.73
CA ILE A 78 6.97 5.43 9.19
C ILE A 78 7.38 6.78 9.75
N ILE A 79 8.30 7.48 9.08
CA ILE A 79 8.80 8.80 9.53
C ILE A 79 7.65 9.80 9.63
N TYR A 80 6.77 9.83 8.63
CA TYR A 80 5.65 10.79 8.52
C TYR A 80 4.32 10.29 9.11
N TYR A 81 4.30 9.13 9.77
CA TYR A 81 3.08 8.50 10.30
C TYR A 81 2.18 9.45 11.13
N ARG A 82 2.75 10.39 11.90
CA ARG A 82 2.00 11.37 12.72
C ARG A 82 1.67 12.68 12.01
N ASP A 83 2.24 12.91 10.84
CA ASP A 83 2.12 14.18 10.12
C ASP A 83 0.88 14.20 9.20
N ASP A 84 0.38 13.03 8.81
CA ASP A 84 -0.75 12.87 7.88
C ASP A 84 -1.77 11.83 8.42
N PRO A 85 -3.02 12.24 8.71
CA PRO A 85 -4.04 11.33 9.24
C PRO A 85 -4.52 10.28 8.22
N ASP A 86 -4.44 10.58 6.92
CA ASP A 86 -4.84 9.64 5.86
C ASP A 86 -3.77 8.55 5.74
N LEU A 87 -2.49 8.94 5.77
CA LEU A 87 -1.36 8.01 5.85
C LEU A 87 -1.46 7.11 7.09
N GLN A 88 -1.76 7.70 8.24
CA GLN A 88 -1.95 6.97 9.49
C GLN A 88 -3.02 5.87 9.35
N GLY A 89 -4.18 6.21 8.77
CA GLY A 89 -5.26 5.25 8.55
C GLY A 89 -4.89 4.09 7.63
N VAL A 90 -4.10 4.37 6.57
CA VAL A 90 -3.60 3.32 5.66
C VAL A 90 -2.63 2.39 6.37
N ILE A 91 -1.64 2.92 7.10
CA ILE A 91 -0.66 2.12 7.84
C ILE A 91 -1.37 1.27 8.90
N ASP A 92 -2.32 1.87 9.62
CA ASP A 92 -3.07 1.18 10.66
C ASP A 92 -3.89 0.01 10.10
N TRP A 93 -4.54 0.20 8.95
CA TRP A 93 -5.27 -0.87 8.25
C TRP A 93 -4.34 -1.99 7.74
N ILE A 94 -3.18 -1.63 7.18
CA ILE A 94 -2.19 -2.62 6.70
C ILE A 94 -1.72 -3.50 7.86
N GLN A 95 -1.34 -2.88 8.98
CA GLN A 95 -0.78 -3.57 10.15
C GLN A 95 -1.81 -4.43 10.88
N MET A 96 -3.01 -3.89 11.11
CA MET A 96 -4.02 -4.52 11.95
C MET A 96 -4.95 -5.45 11.19
N ASP A 97 -5.45 -5.04 10.02
CA ASP A 97 -6.55 -5.71 9.32
C ASP A 97 -6.09 -6.56 8.14
N TRP A 98 -5.05 -6.14 7.41
CA TRP A 98 -4.62 -6.85 6.19
C TRP A 98 -3.51 -7.88 6.42
N LEU A 99 -2.36 -7.46 6.96
CA LEU A 99 -1.14 -8.27 6.97
C LEU A 99 -0.76 -8.82 8.34
N HIS A 100 -1.35 -8.31 9.43
CA HIS A 100 -1.04 -8.71 10.81
C HIS A 100 0.47 -8.66 11.09
N CYS A 101 1.04 -7.46 10.93
CA CYS A 101 2.47 -7.16 10.92
C CYS A 101 2.75 -5.86 11.71
N CYS A 102 4.02 -5.56 11.95
CA CYS A 102 4.42 -4.31 12.57
C CYS A 102 5.72 -3.78 11.98
N GLY A 103 5.73 -2.50 11.61
CA GLY A 103 6.85 -1.87 10.91
C GLY A 103 7.07 -2.43 9.50
N ILE A 104 8.21 -2.12 8.90
CA ILE A 104 8.57 -2.55 7.53
C ILE A 104 9.21 -3.92 7.58
N HIS A 105 10.30 -4.04 8.33
CA HIS A 105 11.03 -5.25 8.65
C HIS A 105 10.73 -5.74 10.07
N GLY A 106 10.30 -4.86 10.96
CA GLY A 106 9.83 -5.25 12.29
C GLY A 106 9.47 -4.07 13.20
N PRO A 107 9.13 -4.36 14.48
CA PRO A 107 8.72 -3.32 15.43
C PRO A 107 9.76 -2.22 15.67
N ASP A 108 11.05 -2.54 15.51
CA ASP A 108 12.13 -1.59 15.80
C ASP A 108 12.20 -0.42 14.79
N ASP A 109 11.61 -0.57 13.60
CA ASP A 109 11.54 0.48 12.58
C ASP A 109 10.85 1.74 13.10
N TRP A 110 9.99 1.61 14.11
CA TRP A 110 9.34 2.73 14.79
C TRP A 110 10.33 3.66 15.52
N ASP A 111 11.61 3.31 15.65
CA ASP A 111 12.64 4.26 16.09
C ASP A 111 12.95 5.36 15.06
N MET A 112 12.59 5.17 13.78
CA MET A 112 12.72 6.22 12.77
C MET A 112 11.72 7.37 12.99
N ASN A 113 10.60 7.11 13.66
CA ASN A 113 9.59 8.11 13.95
C ASN A 113 9.90 8.88 15.24
N ILE A 114 9.85 10.21 15.18
CA ILE A 114 10.18 11.09 16.33
C ILE A 114 9.28 10.87 17.56
N TYR A 115 8.04 10.40 17.41
CA TYR A 115 7.14 10.17 18.54
C TYR A 115 7.40 8.83 19.22
N PHE A 116 7.72 7.80 18.44
CA PHE A 116 7.91 6.44 18.93
C PHE A 116 9.35 6.12 19.31
N ASN A 117 10.33 6.88 18.82
CA ASN A 117 11.74 6.68 19.16
C ASN A 117 11.95 6.62 20.68
N SER A 118 12.70 5.63 21.13
CA SER A 118 12.99 5.41 22.56
C SER A 118 13.63 6.62 23.25
N SER A 119 14.44 7.41 22.52
CA SER A 119 15.09 8.62 23.02
C SER A 119 14.14 9.81 23.19
N SER A 120 12.95 9.75 22.58
CA SER A 120 11.94 10.81 22.66
C SER A 120 11.26 10.91 24.02
N GLU A 121 11.54 9.97 24.94
CA GLU A 121 11.20 10.11 26.36
C GLU A 121 11.82 11.40 26.94
N ALA A 122 13.04 11.75 26.51
CA ALA A 122 13.70 12.99 26.92
C ALA A 122 12.99 14.25 26.40
N LEU A 123 12.22 14.12 25.30
CA LEU A 123 11.39 15.19 24.74
C LEU A 123 9.96 15.17 25.32
N GLY A 124 9.66 14.27 26.26
CA GLY A 124 8.34 14.13 26.85
C GLY A 124 7.31 13.47 25.93
N SER A 125 7.74 12.75 24.88
CA SER A 125 6.81 11.98 24.04
C SER A 125 6.18 10.86 24.87
N PRO A 126 4.85 10.81 24.99
CA PRO A 126 4.18 9.69 25.65
C PRO A 126 4.48 8.37 24.95
N GLU A 127 4.68 8.35 23.64
CA GLU A 127 4.75 7.12 22.85
C GLU A 127 6.16 6.54 22.72
N ALA A 128 7.13 7.16 23.39
CA ALA A 128 8.53 6.79 23.32
C ALA A 128 8.79 5.33 23.74
N GLY A 129 9.47 4.59 22.86
CA GLY A 129 9.74 3.16 23.01
C GLY A 129 8.49 2.28 22.83
N GLY A 130 7.45 2.81 22.19
CA GLY A 130 6.24 2.08 21.81
C GLY A 130 6.13 1.85 20.31
N VAL A 131 4.99 1.29 19.91
CA VAL A 131 4.52 1.17 18.53
C VAL A 131 3.07 1.67 18.46
N PRO A 132 2.52 1.98 17.27
CA PRO A 132 1.10 2.24 17.14
C PRO A 132 0.24 1.08 17.64
N PHE A 133 -1.01 1.41 17.98
CA PHE A 133 -1.98 0.41 18.42
C PHE A 133 -2.30 -0.63 17.33
N SER A 134 -2.14 -0.28 16.06
CA SER A 134 -2.37 -1.17 14.92
C SER A 134 -1.37 -2.33 14.84
N CYS A 135 -0.20 -2.21 15.46
CA CYS A 135 0.75 -3.31 15.65
C CYS A 135 0.30 -4.35 16.68
N CYS A 136 -0.78 -4.11 17.44
CA CYS A 136 -1.21 -5.02 18.50
C CYS A 136 -2.02 -6.20 17.99
N ILE A 137 -1.72 -7.39 18.53
CA ILE A 137 -2.44 -8.63 18.23
C ILE A 137 -3.91 -8.53 18.67
N TYR A 138 -4.14 -7.93 19.84
CA TYR A 138 -5.47 -7.73 20.43
C TYR A 138 -5.77 -6.23 20.58
N ALA A 139 -5.68 -5.48 19.48
CA ALA A 139 -5.99 -4.05 19.46
C ALA A 139 -7.49 -3.76 19.69
N LYS A 140 -8.38 -4.69 19.33
CA LYS A 140 -9.83 -4.51 19.35
C LYS A 140 -10.51 -5.48 20.32
N MET A 141 -11.28 -4.96 21.28
CA MET A 141 -12.12 -5.73 22.19
C MET A 141 -13.56 -5.22 22.11
N ASN A 142 -14.51 -6.09 21.74
CA ASN A 142 -15.93 -5.74 21.62
C ASN A 142 -16.21 -4.47 20.78
N GLY A 143 -15.42 -4.26 19.72
CA GLY A 143 -15.53 -3.08 18.85
C GLY A 143 -14.76 -1.85 19.34
N LEU A 144 -14.26 -1.83 20.58
CA LEU A 144 -13.44 -0.76 21.14
C LEU A 144 -11.97 -0.98 20.82
N ILE A 145 -11.27 0.09 20.44
CA ILE A 145 -9.84 0.06 20.11
C ILE A 145 -9.03 0.49 21.34
N ASN A 146 -8.06 -0.33 21.74
CA ASN A 146 -7.10 -0.01 22.79
C ASN A 146 -5.90 0.74 22.21
N TYR A 147 -6.04 2.06 22.10
CA TYR A 147 -4.97 2.95 21.63
C TYR A 147 -3.70 2.90 22.49
N PHE A 148 -3.78 2.39 23.73
CA PHE A 148 -2.65 2.31 24.65
C PHE A 148 -1.85 0.99 24.54
N CYS A 149 -2.33 0.01 23.76
CA CYS A 149 -1.74 -1.32 23.72
C CYS A 149 -0.24 -1.33 23.32
N GLY A 150 0.15 -0.51 22.35
CA GLY A 150 1.54 -0.44 21.88
C GLY A 150 2.47 0.42 22.76
N HIS A 151 1.95 1.02 23.82
CA HIS A 151 2.72 1.93 24.66
C HIS A 151 3.82 1.18 25.43
N ARG A 152 5.07 1.63 25.28
CA ARG A 152 6.28 0.99 25.84
C ARG A 152 6.46 -0.48 25.43
N ALA A 153 5.78 -0.94 24.37
CA ALA A 153 5.84 -2.34 23.93
C ALA A 153 7.25 -2.78 23.51
N ARG A 154 8.14 -1.84 23.16
CA ARG A 154 9.54 -2.11 22.79
C ARG A 154 10.52 -1.95 23.96
N ARG A 155 10.06 -1.58 25.17
CA ARG A 155 10.92 -1.57 26.36
C ARG A 155 11.15 -2.99 26.85
N LYS A 156 12.42 -3.32 27.13
CA LYS A 156 12.81 -4.68 27.51
C LYS A 156 12.33 -5.06 28.92
N PRO A 157 11.96 -6.34 29.13
CA PRO A 157 11.85 -7.40 28.12
C PRO A 157 10.62 -7.18 27.23
N ILE A 158 10.80 -7.28 25.91
CA ILE A 158 9.72 -7.13 24.92
C ILE A 158 8.78 -8.34 25.09
N PRO A 159 7.52 -8.15 25.52
CA PRO A 159 6.57 -9.25 25.58
C PRO A 159 6.18 -9.62 24.14
N SER A 160 6.64 -10.77 23.66
CA SER A 160 6.43 -11.25 22.28
C SER A 160 4.97 -11.47 21.90
N ASP A 161 4.06 -11.44 22.90
CA ASP A 161 2.68 -11.90 22.76
C ASP A 161 1.67 -10.74 22.69
N ILE A 162 2.14 -9.48 22.68
CA ILE A 162 1.28 -8.29 22.66
C ILE A 162 1.23 -7.65 21.28
N ILE A 163 2.35 -7.67 20.55
CA ILE A 163 2.51 -7.02 19.24
C ILE A 163 2.94 -8.02 18.17
N TYR A 164 2.65 -7.71 16.91
CA TYR A 164 3.20 -8.46 15.78
C TYR A 164 4.72 -8.23 15.69
N ASN A 165 5.50 -9.31 15.57
CA ASN A 165 6.96 -9.22 15.46
C ASN A 165 7.49 -9.29 14.02
N ASN A 166 6.63 -9.60 13.05
CA ASN A 166 7.02 -9.70 11.64
C ASN A 166 6.83 -8.36 10.94
N GLY A 167 7.79 -7.97 10.11
CA GLY A 167 7.68 -6.81 9.24
C GLY A 167 6.57 -6.95 8.20
N CYS A 168 5.97 -5.82 7.83
CA CYS A 168 4.93 -5.79 6.82
C CYS A 168 5.46 -6.06 5.41
N LEU A 169 6.70 -5.70 5.09
CA LEU A 169 7.29 -5.98 3.79
C LEU A 169 7.48 -7.49 3.57
N ASP A 170 7.94 -8.20 4.60
CA ASP A 170 8.09 -9.66 4.57
C ASP A 170 6.73 -10.34 4.43
N ARG A 171 5.74 -9.92 5.23
CA ARG A 171 4.37 -10.44 5.16
C ARG A 171 3.71 -10.17 3.81
N ALA A 172 3.89 -8.97 3.25
CA ALA A 172 3.40 -8.62 1.93
C ALA A 172 4.05 -9.52 0.86
N THR A 173 5.37 -9.66 0.91
CA THR A 173 6.11 -10.51 -0.03
C THR A 173 5.66 -11.97 0.05
N ASP A 174 5.45 -12.49 1.25
CA ASP A 174 4.94 -13.84 1.46
C ASP A 174 3.51 -14.00 0.94
N TRP A 175 2.65 -13.00 1.15
CA TRP A 175 1.31 -12.99 0.60
C TRP A 175 1.33 -13.01 -0.93
N PHE A 176 2.19 -12.19 -1.56
CA PHE A 176 2.35 -12.18 -3.01
C PHE A 176 2.86 -13.52 -3.55
N LYS A 177 3.88 -14.11 -2.92
CA LYS A 177 4.40 -15.43 -3.32
C LYS A 177 3.32 -16.52 -3.21
N LYS A 178 2.52 -16.51 -2.14
CA LYS A 178 1.43 -17.48 -1.94
C LYS A 178 0.29 -17.31 -2.94
N ASN A 179 -0.01 -16.06 -3.32
CA ASN A 179 -1.12 -15.72 -4.20
C ASN A 179 -0.69 -15.44 -5.65
N LEU A 180 0.56 -15.75 -6.01
CA LEU A 180 1.14 -15.43 -7.31
C LEU A 180 0.29 -15.95 -8.48
N ILE A 181 -0.26 -17.17 -8.33
CA ILE A 181 -1.11 -17.78 -9.36
C ILE A 181 -2.40 -16.97 -9.55
N VAL A 182 -3.03 -16.53 -8.46
CA VAL A 182 -4.27 -15.74 -8.52
C VAL A 182 -4.00 -14.40 -9.18
N VAL A 183 -2.98 -13.68 -8.72
CA VAL A 183 -2.60 -12.37 -9.27
C VAL A 183 -2.21 -12.49 -10.74
N GLY A 184 -1.38 -13.49 -11.09
CA GLY A 184 -1.00 -13.75 -12.47
C GLY A 184 -2.18 -14.10 -13.37
N SER A 185 -3.12 -14.91 -12.88
CA SER A 185 -4.32 -15.26 -13.65
C SER A 185 -5.25 -14.06 -13.89
N LEU A 186 -5.36 -13.14 -12.92
CA LEU A 186 -6.09 -11.89 -13.07
C LEU A 186 -5.44 -10.99 -14.12
N ALA A 187 -4.12 -10.80 -14.07
CA ALA A 187 -3.39 -10.00 -15.05
C ALA A 187 -3.53 -10.57 -16.48
N VAL A 188 -3.34 -11.88 -16.64
CA VAL A 188 -3.54 -12.54 -17.95
C VAL A 188 -5.00 -12.42 -18.40
N GLY A 189 -5.96 -12.57 -17.49
CA GLY A 189 -7.38 -12.40 -17.79
C GLY A 189 -7.71 -10.98 -18.28
N LEU A 190 -7.16 -9.95 -17.64
CA LEU A 190 -7.31 -8.56 -18.05
C LEU A 190 -6.70 -8.34 -19.45
N ALA A 191 -5.47 -8.78 -19.68
CA ALA A 191 -4.82 -8.68 -20.98
C ALA A 191 -5.61 -9.38 -22.10
N VAL A 192 -6.20 -10.56 -21.83
CA VAL A 192 -7.07 -11.26 -22.79
C VAL A 192 -8.34 -10.46 -23.05
N LEU A 193 -8.97 -9.90 -22.00
CA LEU A 193 -10.15 -9.06 -22.16
C LEU A 193 -9.85 -7.84 -23.03
N GLU A 194 -8.74 -7.14 -22.79
CA GLU A 194 -8.31 -6.00 -23.61
C GLU A 194 -8.09 -6.36 -25.09
N ILE A 195 -7.59 -7.56 -25.38
CA ILE A 195 -7.39 -8.04 -26.75
C ILE A 195 -8.73 -8.37 -27.44
N THR A 196 -9.70 -8.88 -26.67
CA THR A 196 -10.99 -9.35 -27.21
C THR A 196 -12.07 -8.28 -27.33
N THR A 197 -11.88 -7.10 -26.70
CA THR A 197 -12.87 -6.02 -26.65
C THR A 197 -12.58 -4.93 -27.66
#